data_AF-A0A7C7GFM9-F1
#
_entry.id   AF-A0A7C7GFM9-F1
#
_cell.length_a   1.000
_cell.length_b   1.000
_cell.length_c   1.000
_cell.angle_alpha   90.00
_cell.angle_beta   90.00
_cell.angle_gamma   90.00
#
_symmetry.space_group_name_H-M   'P 1'
#
loop_
_entity.id
_entity.type
_entity.pdbx_description
1 polymer ?
#
loop_
_entity_poly.entity_id
_entity_poly.type
_entity_poly.pdbx_seq_one_letter_code
_entity_poly.pdbx_strand_id
1 'polypeptide(L)'
;MQNISLYPSLVVALIVTVTSCTTDPNSPGIEYMPDMYRSPAIEAYVDYGEDPYYVTEEVAAQQRMTQSARKPVAGTIAFKGDDKAFGLPYPYANTPEGYEMAGAELHSPLPTTAKNIEAGALNFGLMCTHCHGEQGKGDGAISRNGHIMGIPDFSVKLKNLPEGKMYHTLTYGKGLMGSHTSQISQKGLWQLIQYVQVLQNGGDMPVFDENGVAILSETENNN
;
A
#
# COMPACT_ATOMS: atom_id res chain seq x y z
N MET A 1 -5.49 79.06 -4.03
CA MET A 1 -5.14 77.70 -4.47
C MET A 1 -4.23 77.11 -3.41
N GLN A 2 -4.72 76.18 -2.58
CA GLN A 2 -3.91 75.56 -1.54
C GLN A 2 -2.96 74.56 -2.20
N ASN A 3 -1.65 74.74 -2.01
CA ASN A 3 -0.63 73.80 -2.43
C ASN A 3 -0.78 72.51 -1.61
N ILE A 4 -1.51 71.54 -2.15
CA ILE A 4 -1.57 70.20 -1.58
C ILE A 4 -0.16 69.60 -1.71
N SER A 5 0.55 69.52 -0.59
CA SER A 5 1.86 68.91 -0.53
C SER A 5 1.72 67.42 -0.85
N LEU A 6 2.35 66.97 -1.94
CA LEU A 6 2.35 65.57 -2.40
C LEU A 6 3.18 64.62 -1.51
N TYR A 7 3.98 65.18 -0.60
CA TYR A 7 4.90 64.45 0.28
C TYR A 7 4.22 63.43 1.21
N PRO A 8 3.18 63.77 2.00
CA PRO A 8 2.51 62.81 2.87
C PRO A 8 1.89 61.64 2.09
N SER A 9 1.33 61.89 0.89
CA SER A 9 0.76 60.84 0.04
C SER A 9 1.83 59.87 -0.48
N LEU A 10 3.00 60.39 -0.85
CA LEU A 10 4.15 59.57 -1.28
C LEU A 10 4.69 58.68 -0.15
N VAL A 11 4.75 59.21 1.07
CA VAL A 11 5.21 58.45 2.25
C VAL A 11 4.20 57.35 2.61
N VAL A 12 2.89 57.63 2.57
CA VAL A 12 1.86 56.61 2.82
C VAL A 12 1.89 55.53 1.75
N ALA A 13 2.01 55.90 0.47
CA ALA A 13 2.11 54.93 -0.63
C ALA A 13 3.34 54.03 -0.48
N LEU A 14 4.50 54.60 -0.11
CA LEU A 14 5.70 53.83 0.16
C LEU A 14 5.48 52.87 1.33
N ILE A 15 4.94 53.32 2.46
CA ILE A 15 4.66 52.48 3.63
C ILE A 15 3.74 51.30 3.26
N VAL A 16 2.68 51.52 2.48
CA VAL A 16 1.78 50.46 2.01
C VAL A 16 2.51 49.45 1.11
N THR A 17 3.41 49.90 0.22
CA THR A 17 4.18 48.98 -0.62
C THR A 17 5.14 48.09 0.19
N VAL A 18 5.79 48.62 1.23
CA VAL A 18 6.75 47.82 2.03
C VAL A 18 6.04 46.86 2.99
N THR A 19 4.81 47.17 3.44
CA THR A 19 4.04 46.28 4.35
C THR A 19 3.16 45.27 3.63
N SER A 20 2.94 45.40 2.31
CA SER A 20 2.13 44.44 1.54
C SER A 20 2.83 43.10 1.28
N CYS A 21 4.15 43.03 1.47
CA CYS A 21 4.92 41.79 1.38
C CYS A 21 4.80 40.99 2.68
N THR A 22 3.67 40.32 2.89
CA THR A 22 3.52 39.31 3.94
C THR A 22 3.89 37.94 3.38
N THR A 23 4.94 37.31 3.93
CA THR A 23 5.25 35.90 3.67
C THR A 23 4.62 35.05 4.76
N ASP A 24 3.45 34.46 4.50
CA ASP A 24 2.90 33.41 5.36
C ASP A 24 3.56 32.07 4.99
N PRO A 25 4.30 31.41 5.92
CA PRO A 25 4.90 30.10 5.66
C PRO A 25 3.88 29.00 5.30
N ASN A 26 2.60 29.21 5.63
CA ASN A 26 1.50 28.29 5.32
C ASN A 26 0.73 28.70 4.06
N SER A 27 1.10 29.79 3.39
CA SER A 27 0.49 30.17 2.13
C SER A 27 1.11 29.35 0.99
N PRO A 28 0.29 28.80 0.07
CA PRO A 28 0.80 28.15 -1.14
C PRO A 28 1.49 29.14 -2.11
N GLY A 29 1.44 30.45 -1.82
CA GLY A 29 1.99 31.50 -2.66
C GLY A 29 0.95 32.12 -3.58
N ILE A 30 1.42 32.96 -4.51
CA ILE A 30 0.59 33.59 -5.54
C ILE A 30 0.87 32.91 -6.88
N GLU A 31 -0.19 32.51 -7.58
CA GLU A 31 -0.11 31.94 -8.91
C GLU A 31 -0.34 33.05 -9.96
N TYR A 32 0.55 33.15 -10.95
CA TYR A 32 0.38 34.05 -12.10
C TYR A 32 -0.03 33.24 -13.33
N MET A 33 -1.16 33.58 -13.93
CA MET A 33 -1.75 32.88 -15.10
C MET A 33 -1.90 31.35 -14.87
N PRO A 34 -2.72 30.89 -13.90
CA PRO A 34 -2.91 29.47 -13.59
C PRO A 34 -3.76 28.70 -14.62
N ASP A 35 -3.68 29.05 -15.90
CA ASP A 35 -4.41 28.37 -16.96
C ASP A 35 -3.87 26.95 -17.16
N MET A 36 -4.75 25.96 -17.08
CA MET A 36 -4.44 24.51 -17.13
C MET A 36 -3.51 23.97 -16.02
N TYR A 37 -3.26 24.72 -14.95
CA TYR A 37 -2.51 24.20 -13.79
C TYR A 37 -3.31 23.16 -12.99
N ARG A 38 -4.63 23.24 -13.08
CA ARG A 38 -5.58 22.31 -12.46
C ARG A 38 -6.28 21.56 -13.59
N SER A 39 -6.19 20.24 -13.56
CA SER A 39 -6.83 19.40 -14.56
C SER A 39 -8.36 19.56 -14.46
N PRO A 40 -9.07 19.76 -15.57
CA PRO A 40 -10.53 19.66 -15.58
C PRO A 40 -11.01 18.20 -15.42
N ALA A 41 -10.13 17.22 -15.61
CA ALA A 41 -10.44 15.82 -15.39
C ALA A 41 -10.35 15.49 -13.89
N ILE A 42 -11.30 14.69 -13.41
CA ILE A 42 -11.32 14.22 -12.03
C ILE A 42 -10.14 13.27 -11.79
N GLU A 43 -9.29 13.60 -10.81
CA GLU A 43 -8.18 12.74 -10.39
C GLU A 43 -8.58 11.88 -9.18
N ALA A 44 -7.89 10.77 -8.96
CA ALA A 44 -8.31 9.73 -8.02
C ALA A 44 -8.26 10.16 -6.54
N TYR A 45 -7.27 10.97 -6.16
CA TYR A 45 -7.05 11.44 -4.79
C TYR A 45 -6.87 12.95 -4.69
N VAL A 46 -7.12 13.64 -5.80
CA VAL A 46 -7.02 15.09 -5.88
C VAL A 46 -8.29 15.58 -6.53
N ASP A 47 -9.01 16.43 -5.81
CA ASP A 47 -10.10 17.21 -6.38
C ASP A 47 -9.74 18.67 -6.17
N TYR A 48 -9.49 19.38 -7.27
CA TYR A 48 -9.17 20.80 -7.26
C TYR A 48 -10.44 21.67 -7.18
N GLY A 49 -11.62 21.04 -7.23
CA GLY A 49 -12.86 21.69 -7.59
C GLY A 49 -12.83 22.17 -9.05
N GLU A 50 -14.00 22.40 -9.61
CA GLU A 50 -14.11 23.16 -10.85
C GLU A 50 -13.54 24.57 -10.65
N ASP A 51 -12.98 25.14 -11.72
CA ASP A 51 -12.40 26.47 -11.67
C ASP A 51 -13.45 27.49 -11.18
N PRO A 52 -13.13 28.34 -10.19
CA PRO A 52 -13.99 29.42 -9.72
C PRO A 52 -14.45 30.42 -10.82
N TYR A 53 -13.85 30.38 -12.02
CA TYR A 53 -14.36 31.08 -13.19
C TYR A 53 -15.69 30.51 -13.70
N TYR A 54 -15.97 29.22 -13.47
CA TYR A 54 -17.19 28.54 -13.90
C TYR A 54 -18.18 28.31 -12.74
N VAL A 55 -17.69 28.13 -11.51
CA VAL A 55 -18.50 27.93 -10.30
C VAL A 55 -18.13 28.92 -9.19
N THR A 56 -18.95 29.10 -8.17
CA THR A 56 -18.55 29.93 -7.03
C THR A 56 -17.46 29.24 -6.20
N GLU A 57 -16.63 30.02 -5.51
CA GLU A 57 -15.58 29.46 -4.64
C GLU A 57 -16.15 28.55 -3.54
N GLU A 58 -17.37 28.81 -3.07
CA GLU A 58 -18.07 27.94 -2.12
C GLU A 58 -18.33 26.55 -2.72
N VAL A 59 -18.77 26.48 -3.98
CA VAL A 59 -19.01 25.22 -4.69
C VAL A 59 -17.69 24.50 -4.96
N ALA A 60 -16.66 25.22 -5.44
CA ALA A 60 -15.34 24.65 -5.68
C ALA A 60 -14.74 24.09 -4.39
N ALA A 61 -14.87 24.79 -3.25
CA ALA A 61 -14.40 24.32 -1.96
C ALA A 61 -15.13 23.04 -1.49
N GLN A 62 -16.44 22.93 -1.71
CA GLN A 62 -17.18 21.70 -1.39
C GLN A 62 -16.74 20.51 -2.24
N GLN A 63 -16.48 20.73 -3.53
CA GLN A 63 -15.98 19.70 -4.45
C GLN A 63 -14.60 19.19 -3.99
N ARG A 64 -13.66 20.10 -3.66
CA ARG A 64 -12.33 19.74 -3.11
C ARG A 64 -12.40 18.83 -1.87
N MET A 65 -13.47 18.94 -1.08
CA MET A 65 -13.68 18.14 0.13
C MET A 65 -14.46 16.85 -0.12
N THR A 66 -14.85 16.56 -1.36
CA THR A 66 -15.63 15.39 -1.75
C THR A 66 -14.72 14.33 -2.37
N GLN A 67 -14.79 13.09 -1.85
CA GLN A 67 -13.99 12.00 -2.40
C GLN A 67 -14.49 11.58 -3.79
N SER A 68 -13.62 11.69 -4.79
CA SER A 68 -13.87 11.26 -6.17
C SER A 68 -13.79 9.74 -6.36
N ALA A 69 -12.87 9.07 -5.66
CA ALA A 69 -12.69 7.62 -5.72
C ALA A 69 -13.87 6.87 -5.08
N ARG A 70 -14.72 6.25 -5.91
CA ARG A 70 -15.89 5.47 -5.47
C ARG A 70 -15.56 3.99 -5.26
N LYS A 71 -16.33 3.33 -4.40
CA LYS A 71 -16.28 1.87 -4.26
C LYS A 71 -16.93 1.23 -5.49
N PRO A 72 -16.34 0.15 -6.05
CA PRO A 72 -16.99 -0.65 -7.08
C PRO A 72 -18.24 -1.34 -6.52
N VAL A 73 -19.17 -1.71 -7.40
CA VAL A 73 -20.37 -2.46 -7.03
C VAL A 73 -19.98 -3.84 -6.48
N ALA A 74 -20.66 -4.29 -5.44
CA ALA A 74 -20.39 -5.60 -4.86
C ALA A 74 -20.52 -6.72 -5.90
N GLY A 75 -19.55 -7.65 -5.92
CA GLY A 75 -19.54 -8.79 -6.83
C GLY A 75 -18.91 -8.54 -8.21
N THR A 76 -18.48 -7.31 -8.54
CA THR A 76 -17.78 -7.06 -9.80
C THR A 76 -16.37 -7.65 -9.76
N ILE A 77 -15.98 -8.37 -10.81
CA ILE A 77 -14.64 -8.92 -10.99
C ILE A 77 -13.97 -8.17 -12.14
N ALA A 78 -12.82 -7.54 -11.85
CA ALA A 78 -12.06 -6.81 -12.86
C ALA A 78 -11.36 -7.79 -13.83
N PHE A 79 -11.34 -7.44 -15.11
CA PHE A 79 -10.57 -8.21 -16.11
C PHE A 79 -9.06 -8.06 -15.86
N LYS A 80 -8.34 -9.19 -15.83
CA LYS A 80 -6.90 -9.25 -15.52
C LYS A 80 -6.03 -9.85 -16.64
N GLY A 81 -6.60 -10.15 -17.81
CA GLY A 81 -5.85 -10.74 -18.92
C GLY A 81 -5.14 -12.04 -18.52
N ASP A 82 -3.83 -12.09 -18.76
CA ASP A 82 -2.98 -13.26 -18.47
C ASP A 82 -2.88 -13.56 -16.96
N ASP A 83 -2.97 -12.53 -16.11
CA ASP A 83 -2.94 -12.67 -14.65
C ASP A 83 -4.32 -13.02 -14.05
N LYS A 84 -5.24 -13.62 -14.83
CA LYS A 84 -6.60 -13.99 -14.38
C LYS A 84 -6.63 -14.87 -13.11
N ALA A 85 -5.61 -15.70 -12.89
CA ALA A 85 -5.49 -16.52 -11.69
C ALA A 85 -5.41 -15.69 -10.40
N PHE A 86 -4.91 -14.45 -10.49
CA PHE A 86 -4.74 -13.51 -9.36
C PHE A 86 -5.85 -12.44 -9.32
N GLY A 87 -6.91 -12.61 -10.12
CA GLY A 87 -8.04 -11.68 -10.21
C GLY A 87 -9.32 -12.21 -9.58
N LEU A 88 -9.35 -13.49 -9.20
CA LEU A 88 -10.54 -14.12 -8.65
C LEU A 88 -10.74 -13.73 -7.18
N PRO A 89 -12.00 -13.66 -6.72
CA PRO A 89 -12.29 -13.46 -5.31
C PRO A 89 -11.78 -14.65 -4.48
N TYR A 90 -11.28 -14.35 -3.29
CA TYR A 90 -10.86 -15.37 -2.34
C TYR A 90 -12.06 -16.19 -1.86
N PRO A 91 -12.06 -17.54 -1.98
CA PRO A 91 -13.27 -18.34 -1.79
C PRO A 91 -13.53 -18.74 -0.33
N TYR A 92 -12.55 -18.65 0.56
CA TYR A 92 -12.67 -19.10 1.94
C TYR A 92 -13.13 -17.97 2.85
N ALA A 93 -14.16 -18.21 3.66
CA ALA A 93 -14.66 -17.23 4.63
C ALA A 93 -13.69 -17.02 5.80
N ASN A 94 -13.74 -15.85 6.45
CA ASN A 94 -12.94 -15.55 7.64
C ASN A 94 -13.50 -16.25 8.90
N THR A 95 -13.40 -17.59 8.92
CA THR A 95 -13.78 -18.44 10.05
C THR A 95 -12.66 -19.46 10.32
N PRO A 96 -12.61 -20.08 11.50
CA PRO A 96 -11.65 -21.15 11.78
C PRO A 96 -11.71 -22.28 10.74
N GLU A 97 -12.92 -22.67 10.30
CA GLU A 97 -13.12 -23.68 9.27
C GLU A 97 -12.56 -23.21 7.93
N GLY A 98 -12.78 -21.94 7.56
CA GLY A 98 -12.20 -21.35 6.35
C GLY A 98 -10.68 -21.29 6.38
N TYR A 99 -10.09 -21.04 7.56
CA TYR A 99 -8.65 -21.07 7.75
C TYR A 99 -8.06 -22.48 7.59
N GLU A 100 -8.74 -23.49 8.14
CA GLU A 100 -8.33 -24.89 7.99
C GLU A 100 -8.50 -25.38 6.54
N MET A 101 -9.64 -25.10 5.90
CA MET A 101 -9.88 -25.43 4.48
C MET A 101 -8.86 -24.76 3.56
N ALA A 102 -8.54 -23.48 3.78
CA ALA A 102 -7.49 -22.82 3.02
C ALA A 102 -6.14 -23.53 3.18
N GLY A 103 -5.80 -24.00 4.39
CA GLY A 103 -4.57 -24.77 4.60
C GLY A 103 -4.51 -26.09 3.85
N ALA A 104 -5.64 -26.73 3.63
CA ALA A 104 -5.72 -28.05 3.00
C ALA A 104 -5.88 -27.99 1.48
N GLU A 105 -6.55 -26.98 0.94
CA GLU A 105 -7.00 -26.97 -0.46
C GLU A 105 -6.41 -25.82 -1.29
N LEU A 106 -5.94 -24.74 -0.65
CA LEU A 106 -5.46 -23.58 -1.38
C LEU A 106 -3.97 -23.71 -1.69
N HIS A 107 -3.68 -23.81 -2.98
CA HIS A 107 -2.32 -23.86 -3.49
C HIS A 107 -1.96 -22.65 -4.33
N SER A 108 -0.67 -22.28 -4.30
CA SER A 108 -0.14 -21.19 -5.10
C SER A 108 -0.25 -21.53 -6.60
N PRO A 109 -0.90 -20.69 -7.43
CA PRO A 109 -0.84 -20.84 -8.90
C PRO A 109 0.48 -20.29 -9.47
N LEU A 110 1.35 -19.70 -8.63
CA LEU A 110 2.61 -19.10 -9.04
C LEU A 110 3.75 -20.12 -8.93
N PRO A 111 4.51 -20.39 -10.01
CA PRO A 111 5.67 -21.27 -9.93
C PRO A 111 6.73 -20.70 -8.99
N THR A 112 7.37 -21.57 -8.22
CA THR A 112 8.47 -21.18 -7.34
C THR A 112 9.74 -20.99 -8.17
N THR A 113 10.20 -19.75 -8.30
CA THR A 113 11.40 -19.38 -9.06
C THR A 113 12.21 -18.38 -8.25
N ALA A 114 13.52 -18.29 -8.50
CA ALA A 114 14.39 -17.31 -7.83
C ALA A 114 13.83 -15.88 -7.94
N LYS A 115 13.38 -15.49 -9.14
CA LYS A 115 12.77 -14.18 -9.41
C LYS A 115 11.53 -13.90 -8.54
N ASN A 116 10.67 -14.90 -8.34
CA ASN A 116 9.47 -14.74 -7.52
C ASN A 116 9.82 -14.64 -6.03
N ILE A 117 10.78 -15.43 -5.57
CA ILE A 117 11.29 -15.37 -4.19
C ILE A 117 11.95 -14.00 -3.93
N GLU A 118 12.76 -13.49 -4.84
CA GLU A 118 13.39 -12.16 -4.74
C GLU A 118 12.34 -11.04 -4.69
N ALA A 119 11.31 -11.10 -5.53
CA ALA A 119 10.18 -10.17 -5.46
C ALA A 119 9.44 -10.27 -4.11
N GLY A 120 9.31 -11.48 -3.57
CA GLY A 120 8.79 -11.74 -2.23
C GLY A 120 9.64 -11.13 -1.13
N ALA A 121 10.96 -11.26 -1.22
CA ALA A 121 11.93 -10.69 -0.28
C ALA A 121 11.83 -9.15 -0.23
N LEU A 122 11.66 -8.51 -1.39
CA LEU A 122 11.43 -7.06 -1.45
C LEU A 122 10.13 -6.67 -0.74
N ASN A 123 9.03 -7.36 -1.02
CA ASN A 123 7.75 -7.11 -0.35
C ASN A 123 7.85 -7.35 1.17
N PHE A 124 8.56 -8.39 1.60
CA PHE A 124 8.80 -8.68 3.01
C PHE A 124 9.59 -7.56 3.69
N GLY A 125 10.66 -7.11 3.03
CA GLY A 125 11.49 -5.97 3.46
C GLY A 125 10.67 -4.72 3.75
N LEU A 126 9.73 -4.40 2.86
CA LEU A 126 8.87 -3.22 2.94
C LEU A 126 7.75 -3.37 3.98
N MET A 127 7.11 -4.54 4.02
CA MET A 127 5.80 -4.69 4.67
C MET A 127 5.79 -5.58 5.90
N CYS A 128 6.86 -6.33 6.20
CA CYS A 128 6.83 -7.37 7.23
C CYS A 128 7.95 -7.24 8.28
N THR A 129 9.14 -6.76 7.90
CA THR A 129 10.34 -6.71 8.76
C THR A 129 10.16 -5.89 10.04
N HIS A 130 9.34 -4.83 10.00
CA HIS A 130 9.10 -3.96 11.15
C HIS A 130 8.49 -4.73 12.35
N CYS A 131 7.76 -5.82 12.08
CA CYS A 131 7.15 -6.71 13.06
C CYS A 131 7.89 -8.05 13.16
N HIS A 132 8.11 -8.73 12.02
CA HIS A 132 8.67 -10.08 11.97
C HIS A 132 10.20 -10.15 12.05
N GLY A 133 10.91 -9.02 11.89
CA GLY A 133 12.36 -8.98 11.79
C GLY A 133 12.87 -9.42 10.42
N GLU A 134 14.13 -9.09 10.10
CA GLU A 134 14.73 -9.42 8.79
C GLU A 134 14.82 -10.92 8.53
N GLN A 135 15.12 -11.69 9.58
CA GLN A 135 15.24 -13.15 9.53
C GLN A 135 13.91 -13.85 9.89
N GLY A 136 12.82 -13.10 10.10
CA GLY A 136 11.53 -13.71 10.39
C GLY A 136 11.39 -14.32 11.80
N LYS A 137 12.20 -13.87 12.76
CA LYS A 137 12.25 -14.41 14.13
C LYS A 137 11.24 -13.78 15.09
N GLY A 138 10.38 -12.89 14.60
CA GLY A 138 9.42 -12.16 15.42
C GLY A 138 10.05 -11.05 16.27
N ASP A 139 11.25 -10.60 15.89
CA ASP A 139 12.09 -9.65 16.61
C ASP A 139 12.22 -8.32 15.87
N GLY A 140 11.20 -7.93 15.08
CA GLY A 140 11.16 -6.63 14.42
C GLY A 140 11.17 -5.45 15.40
N ALA A 141 11.44 -4.24 14.91
CA ALA A 141 11.55 -3.05 15.76
C ALA A 141 10.30 -2.81 16.65
N ILE A 142 9.09 -3.06 16.12
CA ILE A 142 7.83 -2.95 16.87
C ILE A 142 7.76 -3.98 18.01
N SER A 143 8.28 -5.18 17.78
CA SER A 143 8.34 -6.26 18.78
C SER A 143 9.39 -5.96 19.86
N ARG A 144 10.60 -5.58 19.46
CA ARG A 144 11.70 -5.24 20.39
C ARG A 144 11.36 -4.05 21.29
N ASN A 145 10.58 -3.10 20.79
CA ASN A 145 10.11 -1.94 21.56
C ASN A 145 8.90 -2.26 22.46
N GLY A 146 8.40 -3.51 22.46
CA GLY A 146 7.35 -3.97 23.36
C GLY A 146 5.93 -3.55 22.99
N HIS A 147 5.72 -2.95 21.81
CA HIS A 147 4.38 -2.52 21.37
C HIS A 147 3.51 -3.71 20.93
N ILE A 148 4.11 -4.71 20.29
CA ILE A 148 3.44 -5.95 19.91
C ILE A 148 4.32 -7.11 20.34
N MET A 149 3.86 -7.91 21.31
CA MET A 149 4.60 -9.08 21.81
C MET A 149 4.05 -10.39 21.24
N GLY A 150 4.90 -11.42 21.21
CA GLY A 150 4.48 -12.78 20.88
C GLY A 150 4.40 -13.09 19.38
N ILE A 151 5.03 -12.27 18.53
CA ILE A 151 5.16 -12.58 17.10
C ILE A 151 5.96 -13.88 16.95
N PRO A 152 5.43 -14.90 16.26
CA PRO A 152 6.08 -16.20 16.16
C PRO A 152 7.25 -16.20 15.17
N ASP A 153 8.25 -17.03 15.47
CA ASP A 153 9.38 -17.33 14.58
C ASP A 153 8.95 -18.27 13.44
N PHE A 154 9.27 -17.91 12.20
CA PHE A 154 8.93 -18.73 11.02
C PHE A 154 9.67 -20.08 10.98
N SER A 155 10.94 -20.12 11.37
CA SER A 155 11.78 -21.31 11.33
C SER A 155 11.49 -22.32 12.45
N VAL A 156 10.79 -21.88 13.50
CA VAL A 156 10.49 -22.72 14.68
C VAL A 156 9.00 -22.94 14.86
N LYS A 157 8.25 -21.88 15.23
CA LYS A 157 6.84 -22.02 15.61
C LYS A 157 5.92 -22.19 14.39
N LEU A 158 6.31 -21.61 13.26
CA LEU A 158 5.52 -21.68 12.02
C LEU A 158 6.21 -22.53 10.95
N LYS A 159 7.19 -23.37 11.28
CA LYS A 159 8.01 -24.11 10.30
C LYS A 159 7.18 -24.87 9.27
N ASN A 160 6.10 -25.53 9.73
CA ASN A 160 5.23 -26.36 8.90
C ASN A 160 3.88 -25.69 8.62
N LEU A 161 3.79 -24.36 8.69
CA LEU A 161 2.55 -23.66 8.37
C LEU A 161 2.28 -23.80 6.86
N PRO A 162 1.13 -24.34 6.43
CA PRO A 162 0.80 -24.46 5.01
C PRO A 162 0.66 -23.11 4.30
N GLU A 163 1.03 -23.04 3.02
CA GLU A 163 0.96 -21.82 2.20
C GLU A 163 -0.46 -21.22 2.16
N GLY A 164 -1.49 -22.05 2.08
CA GLY A 164 -2.87 -21.59 2.05
C GLY A 164 -3.31 -20.88 3.34
N LYS A 165 -2.80 -21.33 4.51
CA LYS A 165 -3.01 -20.64 5.79
C LYS A 165 -2.24 -19.33 5.88
N MET A 166 -1.06 -19.24 5.27
CA MET A 166 -0.34 -17.98 5.15
C MET A 166 -1.13 -16.98 4.29
N TYR A 167 -1.65 -17.43 3.14
CA TYR A 167 -2.47 -16.59 2.27
C TYR A 167 -3.75 -16.11 2.96
N HIS A 168 -4.42 -16.99 3.71
CA HIS A 168 -5.58 -16.62 4.53
C HIS A 168 -5.24 -15.53 5.57
N THR A 169 -4.10 -15.70 6.25
CA THR A 169 -3.61 -14.74 7.25
C THR A 169 -3.29 -13.39 6.60
N LEU A 170 -2.68 -13.37 5.42
CA LEU A 170 -2.43 -12.13 4.67
C LEU A 170 -3.72 -11.50 4.16
N THR A 171 -4.74 -12.32 3.88
CA THR A 171 -6.04 -11.88 3.37
C THR A 171 -6.88 -11.17 4.43
N TYR A 172 -7.04 -11.78 5.60
CA TYR A 172 -7.92 -11.27 6.65
C TYR A 172 -7.20 -10.70 7.87
N GLY A 173 -5.92 -11.02 8.05
CA GLY A 173 -5.21 -10.84 9.31
C GLY A 173 -5.36 -12.04 10.24
N LYS A 174 -4.58 -12.03 11.33
CA LYS A 174 -4.67 -13.03 12.41
C LYS A 174 -4.19 -12.43 13.73
N GLY A 175 -5.04 -12.46 14.75
CA GLY A 175 -4.75 -11.84 16.04
C GLY A 175 -4.55 -10.33 15.89
N LEU A 176 -3.36 -9.83 16.22
CA LEU A 176 -3.01 -8.41 16.10
C LEU A 176 -2.52 -8.01 14.69
N MET A 177 -2.26 -8.97 13.81
CA MET A 177 -1.87 -8.71 12.43
C MET A 177 -3.12 -8.40 11.60
N GLY A 178 -3.14 -7.23 10.95
CA GLY A 178 -4.21 -6.83 10.03
C GLY A 178 -4.10 -7.47 8.65
N SER A 179 -5.08 -7.17 7.78
CA SER A 179 -5.05 -7.57 6.37
C SER A 179 -3.99 -6.79 5.57
N HIS A 180 -3.35 -7.47 4.63
CA HIS A 180 -2.37 -6.89 3.70
C HIS A 180 -2.90 -6.74 2.26
N THR A 181 -4.17 -7.08 1.98
CA THR A 181 -4.69 -7.14 0.59
C THR A 181 -4.89 -5.79 -0.07
N SER A 182 -4.95 -4.71 0.71
CA SER A 182 -5.04 -3.36 0.15
C SER A 182 -3.68 -2.76 -0.19
N GLN A 183 -2.58 -3.32 0.34
CA GLN A 183 -1.22 -2.83 0.09
C GLN A 183 -0.44 -3.71 -0.88
N ILE A 184 -0.69 -5.02 -0.88
CA ILE A 184 0.05 -5.99 -1.71
C ILE A 184 -0.91 -6.68 -2.67
N SER A 185 -0.54 -6.75 -3.96
CA SER A 185 -1.31 -7.47 -4.97
C SER A 185 -1.39 -8.97 -4.65
N GLN A 186 -2.43 -9.68 -5.10
CA GLN A 186 -2.58 -11.12 -4.89
C GLN A 186 -1.35 -11.94 -5.35
N LYS A 187 -0.79 -11.59 -6.52
CA LYS A 187 0.47 -12.17 -7.02
C LYS A 187 1.64 -11.89 -6.07
N GLY A 188 1.72 -10.66 -5.56
CA GLY A 188 2.71 -10.25 -4.57
C GLY A 188 2.57 -11.00 -3.24
N LEU A 189 1.35 -11.37 -2.83
CA LEU A 189 1.13 -12.20 -1.65
C LEU A 189 1.69 -13.61 -1.84
N TRP A 190 1.51 -14.22 -3.02
CA TRP A 190 2.12 -15.52 -3.33
C TRP A 190 3.65 -15.46 -3.39
N GLN A 191 4.20 -14.40 -4.00
CA GLN A 191 5.65 -14.15 -3.99
C GLN A 191 6.18 -14.01 -2.55
N LEU A 192 5.48 -13.25 -1.71
CA LEU A 192 5.80 -13.07 -0.30
C LEU A 192 5.81 -14.42 0.45
N ILE A 193 4.81 -15.28 0.21
CA ILE A 193 4.72 -16.62 0.80
C ILE A 193 5.91 -17.49 0.40
N GLN A 194 6.32 -17.48 -0.87
CA GLN A 194 7.52 -18.21 -1.31
C GLN A 194 8.78 -17.76 -0.55
N TYR A 195 8.92 -16.47 -0.27
CA TYR A 195 10.03 -15.97 0.56
C TYR A 195 9.88 -16.37 2.05
N VAL A 196 8.67 -16.36 2.60
CA VAL A 196 8.42 -16.85 3.96
C VAL A 196 8.78 -18.33 4.09
N GLN A 197 8.54 -19.14 3.06
CA GLN A 197 8.95 -20.55 3.04
C GLN A 197 10.48 -20.71 3.05
N VAL A 198 11.22 -19.83 2.37
CA VAL A 198 12.69 -19.76 2.51
C VAL A 198 13.08 -19.45 3.97
N LEU A 199 12.40 -18.51 4.64
CA LEU A 199 12.64 -18.22 6.05
C LEU A 199 12.28 -19.39 6.99
N GLN A 200 11.20 -20.14 6.71
CA GLN A 200 10.85 -21.37 7.43
C GLN A 200 11.97 -22.41 7.35
N ASN A 201 12.69 -22.45 6.21
CA ASN A 201 13.83 -23.32 5.95
C ASN A 201 15.17 -22.70 6.37
N GLY A 202 15.18 -21.73 7.28
CA GLY A 202 16.42 -21.16 7.82
C GLY A 202 17.13 -20.17 6.89
N GLY A 203 16.46 -19.73 5.82
CA GLY A 203 17.03 -18.83 4.81
C GLY A 203 17.64 -19.57 3.61
N ASP A 204 17.53 -20.90 3.57
CA ASP A 204 18.06 -21.70 2.47
C ASP A 204 17.15 -21.62 1.24
N MET A 205 17.72 -21.19 0.12
CA MET A 205 17.02 -21.16 -1.17
C MET A 205 16.77 -22.59 -1.67
N PRO A 206 15.61 -22.86 -2.30
CA PRO A 206 15.37 -24.16 -2.90
C PRO A 206 16.32 -24.41 -4.08
N VAL A 207 16.53 -25.68 -4.41
CA VAL A 207 17.28 -26.08 -5.60
C VAL A 207 16.40 -25.86 -6.82
N PHE A 208 16.95 -25.28 -7.90
CA PHE A 208 16.23 -25.02 -9.14
C PHE A 208 16.62 -26.01 -10.24
N ASP A 209 15.66 -26.34 -11.10
CA ASP A 209 15.86 -27.12 -12.31
C ASP A 209 16.49 -26.30 -13.46
N GLU A 210 16.69 -26.93 -14.61
CA GLU A 210 17.23 -26.27 -15.82
C GLU A 210 16.34 -25.13 -16.36
N ASN A 211 15.05 -25.12 -16.00
CA ASN A 211 14.09 -24.09 -16.38
C ASN A 211 13.99 -22.97 -15.32
N GLY A 212 14.76 -23.04 -14.24
CA GLY A 212 14.75 -22.07 -13.14
C GLY A 212 13.55 -22.19 -12.20
N VAL A 213 12.85 -23.34 -12.20
CA VAL A 213 11.74 -23.67 -11.30
C VAL A 213 12.27 -24.54 -10.17
N ALA A 214 11.80 -24.31 -8.94
CA ALA A 214 12.23 -25.06 -7.78
C ALA A 214 11.87 -26.55 -7.93
N ILE A 215 12.84 -27.41 -7.62
CA ILE A 215 12.64 -28.85 -7.52
C ILE A 215 11.98 -29.10 -6.17
N LEU A 216 10.68 -29.43 -6.20
CA LEU A 216 9.96 -29.82 -4.99
C LEU A 216 10.57 -31.13 -4.47
N SER A 217 11.13 -31.10 -3.26
CA SER A 217 11.64 -32.32 -2.62
C SER A 217 10.46 -33.20 -2.21
N GLU A 218 10.60 -34.54 -2.31
CA GLU A 218 9.52 -35.53 -2.11
C GLU A 218 8.77 -35.43 -0.76
N THR A 219 9.25 -34.62 0.19
CA THR A 219 8.57 -34.29 1.45
C THR A 219 7.44 -33.26 1.32
N GLU A 220 7.26 -32.60 0.17
CA GLU A 220 6.19 -31.61 -0.04
C GLU A 220 4.95 -32.17 -0.77
N ASN A 221 5.01 -33.42 -1.25
CA ASN A 221 3.93 -34.07 -2.02
C ASN A 221 3.04 -35.03 -1.21
N ASN A 222 3.21 -35.13 0.11
CA ASN A 222 2.48 -36.12 0.92
C ASN A 222 1.79 -35.49 2.15
N ASN A 223 0.72 -34.72 1.90
CA ASN A 223 -0.57 -34.66 2.62
C ASN A 223 -1.20 -33.26 2.54
#